data_AF-A0A2T7TH49-F1
#
_entry.id   AF-A0A2T7TH49-F1
#
_cell.length_a   1.000
_cell.length_b   1.000
_cell.length_c   1.000
_cell.angle_alpha   90.00
_cell.angle_beta   90.00
_cell.angle_gamma   90.00
#
_symmetry.space_group_name_H-M   'P 1'
#
loop_
_entity.id
_entity.type
_entity.pdbx_description
1 polymer ?
#
loop_
_entity_poly.entity_id
_entity_poly.type
_entity_poly.pdbx_seq_one_letter_code
_entity_poly.pdbx_strand_id
1 'polypeptide(L)'
;MSFTLADHWVWDFWHADDGDTHHLFYLHAPKSLGDPNLRHRNARVGHATSTDLTTWEDHGVVLEPGESGSFDGSATWTGSVVRGDDGVWNMFYTGSRFLSPHAVTNVETVGRALSSDLSSWIKQTDPISADPRWYETLTDATWHEETWRDPWIHRDATGLWHMLLTARSRSGVGRDRGVIGHATSTDLEQWTTQPPLSQPGAGFAHIEVVQLVTIEDRPVLLFSCDTDHLTGAREADGVQGGIWALPLDSDSLKRPLATASAVQLTHDELYAGRAVQTRSGEWVLLAFENVDRDGTFISGISDPLPLSWATDGSLSVSIARAKVSA
;
A
#
# COMPACT_ATOMS: atom_id res chain seq x y z
N MET A 1 9.16 9.13 -14.64
CA MET A 1 7.94 8.31 -14.72
C MET A 1 8.07 7.25 -15.79
N SER A 2 7.97 5.98 -15.38
CA SER A 2 7.97 4.82 -16.26
C SER A 2 6.58 4.42 -16.75
N PHE A 3 5.53 4.73 -15.97
CA PHE A 3 4.16 4.36 -16.31
C PHE A 3 3.17 5.49 -16.05
N THR A 4 2.47 5.92 -17.10
CA THR A 4 1.38 6.91 -17.03
C THR A 4 0.32 6.57 -18.06
N LEU A 5 -0.92 7.02 -17.83
CA LEU A 5 -2.00 6.92 -18.79
C LEU A 5 -2.48 8.31 -19.21
N ALA A 6 -2.71 8.50 -20.51
CA ALA A 6 -3.12 9.79 -21.05
C ALA A 6 -4.46 10.25 -20.45
N ASP A 7 -5.45 9.36 -20.41
CA ASP A 7 -6.83 9.67 -20.04
C ASP A 7 -7.22 9.25 -18.62
N HIS A 8 -6.29 8.66 -17.86
CA HIS A 8 -6.52 8.20 -16.49
C HIS A 8 -5.48 8.77 -15.53
N TRP A 9 -5.92 9.08 -14.31
CA TRP A 9 -4.99 9.17 -13.19
C TRP A 9 -4.62 7.75 -12.76
N VAL A 10 -3.33 7.48 -12.59
CA VAL A 10 -2.71 6.30 -11.98
C VAL A 10 -2.04 6.71 -10.67
N TRP A 11 -2.15 5.91 -9.61
CA TRP A 11 -1.48 6.16 -8.34
C TRP A 11 -0.98 4.86 -7.69
N ASP A 12 -1.36 4.55 -6.46
CA ASP A 12 -0.95 3.35 -5.71
C ASP A 12 -0.90 2.10 -6.58
N PHE A 13 0.11 1.27 -6.31
CA PHE A 13 0.35 0.07 -7.08
C PHE A 13 0.96 -1.04 -6.21
N TRP A 14 0.95 -2.24 -6.76
CA TRP A 14 1.66 -3.38 -6.20
C TRP A 14 2.22 -4.25 -7.31
N HIS A 15 3.23 -5.03 -6.94
CA HIS A 15 4.05 -5.80 -7.87
C HIS A 15 3.89 -7.30 -7.59
N ALA A 16 3.87 -8.09 -8.66
CA ALA A 16 4.08 -9.53 -8.63
C ALA A 16 5.12 -9.92 -9.69
N ASP A 17 5.86 -11.00 -9.43
CA ASP A 17 6.85 -11.54 -10.36
C ASP A 17 6.63 -13.04 -10.50
N ASP A 18 6.39 -13.49 -11.73
CA ASP A 18 6.22 -14.91 -12.05
C ASP A 18 7.54 -15.61 -12.41
N GLY A 19 8.66 -14.85 -12.41
CA GLY A 19 10.00 -15.30 -12.77
C GLY A 19 10.45 -14.84 -14.15
N ASP A 20 9.51 -14.58 -15.06
CA ASP A 20 9.78 -14.14 -16.43
C ASP A 20 9.33 -12.68 -16.64
N THR A 21 8.17 -12.32 -16.12
CA THR A 21 7.50 -11.03 -16.31
C THR A 21 7.21 -10.35 -14.98
N HIS A 22 7.44 -9.04 -14.91
CA HIS A 22 6.96 -8.21 -13.82
C HIS A 22 5.52 -7.79 -14.11
N HIS A 23 4.63 -8.01 -13.14
CA HIS A 23 3.23 -7.60 -13.18
C HIS A 23 3.04 -6.41 -12.25
N LEU A 24 2.54 -5.31 -12.81
CA LEU A 24 2.14 -4.11 -12.09
C LEU A 24 0.62 -4.09 -12.02
N PHE A 25 0.08 -4.14 -10.81
CA PHE A 25 -1.32 -3.82 -10.57
C PHE A 25 -1.38 -2.42 -10.01
N TYR A 26 -2.29 -1.60 -10.51
CA TYR A 26 -2.30 -0.18 -10.19
C TYR A 26 -3.72 0.34 -10.04
N LEU A 27 -3.90 1.33 -9.17
CA LEU A 27 -5.16 2.03 -9.06
C LEU A 27 -5.25 3.11 -10.12
N HIS A 28 -6.40 3.21 -10.78
CA HIS A 28 -6.66 4.27 -11.73
C HIS A 28 -8.13 4.72 -11.76
N ALA A 29 -8.35 5.93 -12.26
CA ALA A 29 -9.68 6.51 -12.51
C ALA A 29 -9.62 7.50 -13.67
N PRO A 30 -10.71 7.68 -14.43
CA PRO A 30 -10.68 8.50 -15.64
C PRO A 30 -10.57 10.00 -15.32
N LYS A 31 -9.72 10.71 -16.06
CA LYS A 31 -9.55 12.18 -15.96
C LYS A 31 -10.80 12.96 -16.37
N SER A 32 -11.74 12.31 -17.06
CA SER A 32 -13.05 12.90 -17.41
C SER A 32 -13.89 13.27 -16.18
N LEU A 33 -13.53 12.81 -14.98
CA LEU A 33 -14.13 13.27 -13.72
C LEU A 33 -13.82 14.74 -13.41
N GLY A 34 -12.78 15.33 -14.01
CA GLY A 34 -12.40 16.74 -13.88
C GLY A 34 -11.68 17.09 -12.57
N ASP A 35 -12.07 16.49 -11.44
CA ASP A 35 -11.42 16.68 -10.13
C ASP A 35 -10.66 15.41 -9.70
N PRO A 36 -9.33 15.46 -9.52
CA PRO A 36 -8.53 14.30 -9.10
C PRO A 36 -8.97 13.74 -7.74
N ASN A 37 -9.58 14.51 -6.85
CA ASN A 37 -10.06 13.98 -5.56
C ASN A 37 -11.20 12.96 -5.72
N LEU A 38 -11.92 13.00 -6.85
CA LEU A 38 -12.95 12.01 -7.15
C LEU A 38 -12.35 10.64 -7.51
N ARG A 39 -11.04 10.54 -7.76
CA ARG A 39 -10.38 9.29 -8.16
C ARG A 39 -10.56 8.16 -7.14
N HIS A 40 -10.50 8.48 -5.84
CA HIS A 40 -10.58 7.46 -4.78
C HIS A 40 -11.91 6.69 -4.83
N ARG A 41 -13.05 7.39 -5.00
CA ARG A 41 -14.36 6.74 -5.10
C ARG A 41 -14.59 6.02 -6.43
N ASN A 42 -13.82 6.36 -7.46
CA ASN A 42 -13.95 5.81 -8.80
C ASN A 42 -12.81 4.86 -9.16
N ALA A 43 -12.02 4.44 -8.17
CA ALA A 43 -10.85 3.61 -8.39
C ALA A 43 -11.22 2.23 -8.92
N ARG A 44 -10.38 1.73 -9.83
CA ARG A 44 -10.35 0.39 -10.40
C ARG A 44 -8.94 -0.17 -10.30
N VAL A 45 -8.81 -1.49 -10.35
CA VAL A 45 -7.48 -2.11 -10.48
C VAL A 45 -7.20 -2.40 -11.95
N GLY A 46 -6.19 -1.73 -12.48
CA GLY A 46 -5.59 -2.04 -13.77
C GLY A 46 -4.40 -2.99 -13.64
N HIS A 47 -3.95 -3.53 -14.78
CA HIS A 47 -2.80 -4.41 -14.87
C HIS A 47 -1.89 -4.00 -16.03
N ALA A 48 -0.58 -4.00 -15.80
CA ALA A 48 0.44 -3.82 -16.81
C ALA A 48 1.57 -4.83 -16.62
N THR A 49 2.32 -5.12 -17.68
CA THR A 49 3.47 -6.03 -17.64
C THR A 49 4.74 -5.38 -18.14
N SER A 50 5.88 -5.80 -17.59
CA SER A 50 7.20 -5.34 -18.03
C SER A 50 8.25 -6.44 -17.87
N THR A 51 9.27 -6.41 -18.72
CA THR A 51 10.47 -7.23 -18.57
C THR A 51 11.63 -6.49 -17.89
N ASP A 52 11.52 -5.18 -17.71
CA ASP A 52 12.63 -4.31 -17.27
C ASP A 52 12.25 -3.25 -16.22
N LEU A 53 11.00 -3.21 -15.78
CA LEU A 53 10.41 -2.23 -14.83
C LEU A 53 10.35 -0.78 -15.35
N THR A 54 10.70 -0.54 -16.61
CA THR A 54 10.72 0.79 -17.23
C THR A 54 9.75 0.91 -18.39
N THR A 55 9.64 -0.13 -19.22
CA THR A 55 8.73 -0.19 -20.35
C THR A 55 7.56 -1.10 -19.98
N TRP A 56 6.37 -0.52 -19.91
CA TRP A 56 5.17 -1.21 -19.46
C TRP A 56 4.16 -1.34 -20.60
N GLU A 57 3.61 -2.53 -20.76
CA GLU A 57 2.44 -2.80 -21.60
C GLU A 57 1.19 -2.81 -20.72
N ASP A 58 0.26 -1.89 -20.99
CA ASP A 58 -1.01 -1.80 -20.26
C ASP A 58 -2.05 -2.78 -20.81
N HIS A 59 -2.68 -3.53 -19.91
CA HIS A 59 -3.75 -4.50 -20.19
C HIS A 59 -5.13 -4.00 -19.76
N GLY A 60 -5.22 -2.81 -19.17
CA GLY A 60 -6.47 -2.20 -18.71
C GLY A 60 -6.98 -2.82 -17.40
N VAL A 61 -8.29 -2.67 -17.16
CA VAL A 61 -8.94 -3.06 -15.90
C VAL A 61 -9.00 -4.58 -15.76
N VAL A 62 -8.55 -5.09 -14.61
CA VAL A 62 -8.64 -6.51 -14.23
C VAL A 62 -9.51 -6.75 -13.00
N LEU A 63 -9.78 -5.72 -12.20
CA LEU A 63 -10.70 -5.80 -11.07
C LEU A 63 -11.59 -4.56 -11.00
N GLU A 64 -12.88 -4.77 -11.26
CA GLU A 64 -13.96 -3.78 -11.09
C GLU A 64 -14.48 -3.79 -9.64
N PRO A 65 -15.22 -2.78 -9.16
CA PRO A 65 -16.01 -2.82 -7.94
C PRO A 65 -17.03 -3.95 -7.98
N GLY A 66 -17.45 -4.36 -6.79
CA GLY A 66 -18.58 -5.29 -6.68
C GLY A 66 -19.91 -4.61 -7.00
N GLU A 67 -20.98 -5.39 -6.86
CA GLU A 67 -22.34 -4.86 -6.98
C GLU A 67 -22.62 -3.80 -5.92
N SER A 68 -23.54 -2.88 -6.22
CA SER A 68 -23.93 -1.85 -5.26
C SER A 68 -24.37 -2.47 -3.93
N GLY A 69 -23.74 -2.03 -2.84
CA GLY A 69 -23.99 -2.53 -1.49
C GLY A 69 -23.03 -3.62 -1.00
N SER A 70 -22.21 -4.22 -1.88
CA SER A 70 -21.10 -5.09 -1.46
C SER A 70 -20.02 -4.29 -0.71
N PHE A 71 -19.13 -4.99 -0.01
CA PHE A 71 -18.02 -4.37 0.75
C PHE A 71 -17.08 -3.54 -0.14
N ASP A 72 -16.97 -3.91 -1.41
CA ASP A 72 -16.19 -3.25 -2.46
C ASP A 72 -17.08 -2.59 -3.52
N GLY A 73 -18.33 -2.28 -3.18
CA GLY A 73 -19.33 -1.80 -4.13
C GLY A 73 -19.16 -0.34 -4.57
N SER A 74 -18.22 0.41 -3.97
CA SER A 74 -17.85 1.75 -4.45
C SER A 74 -16.56 1.71 -5.27
N ALA A 75 -15.50 1.15 -4.71
CA ALA A 75 -14.20 1.07 -5.36
C ALA A 75 -13.38 -0.15 -4.88
N THR A 76 -12.42 -0.55 -5.73
CA THR A 76 -11.35 -1.49 -5.40
C THR A 76 -10.04 -0.72 -5.29
N TRP A 77 -9.35 -0.89 -4.17
CA TRP A 77 -8.15 -0.17 -3.75
C TRP A 77 -6.96 -1.09 -3.55
N THR A 78 -5.88 -0.52 -3.03
CA THR A 78 -4.53 -1.07 -2.93
C THR A 78 -4.52 -2.46 -2.31
N GLY A 79 -3.58 -3.27 -2.77
CA GLY A 79 -3.49 -4.67 -2.39
C GLY A 79 -2.07 -5.23 -2.45
N SER A 80 -2.01 -6.55 -2.44
CA SER A 80 -0.82 -7.34 -2.75
C SER A 80 -1.21 -8.65 -3.44
N VAL A 81 -0.26 -9.25 -4.13
CA VAL A 81 -0.43 -10.53 -4.82
C VAL A 81 0.61 -11.51 -4.29
N VAL A 82 0.15 -12.72 -3.96
CA VAL A 82 1.01 -13.81 -3.48
C VAL A 82 0.61 -15.13 -4.14
N ARG A 83 1.58 -16.01 -4.36
CA ARG A 83 1.33 -17.36 -4.87
C ARG A 83 1.11 -18.33 -3.70
N GLY A 84 -0.01 -19.04 -3.72
CA GLY A 84 -0.31 -20.08 -2.74
C GLY A 84 0.52 -21.34 -2.97
N ASP A 85 0.49 -22.24 -1.98
CA ASP A 85 1.18 -23.54 -2.01
C ASP A 85 0.61 -24.47 -3.11
N ASP A 86 -0.62 -24.21 -3.56
CA ASP A 86 -1.29 -24.86 -4.68
C ASP A 86 -0.90 -24.29 -6.06
N GLY A 87 -0.04 -23.26 -6.08
CA GLY A 87 0.41 -22.57 -7.28
C GLY A 87 -0.57 -21.51 -7.82
N VAL A 88 -1.70 -21.29 -7.15
CA VAL A 88 -2.71 -20.27 -7.52
C VAL A 88 -2.30 -18.91 -6.98
N TRP A 89 -2.45 -17.87 -7.80
CA TRP A 89 -2.21 -16.50 -7.38
C TRP A 89 -3.41 -15.94 -6.62
N ASN A 90 -3.12 -15.27 -5.51
CA ASN A 90 -4.09 -14.66 -4.62
C ASN A 90 -3.83 -13.15 -4.60
N MET A 91 -4.78 -12.36 -5.09
CA MET A 91 -4.80 -10.92 -4.89
C MET A 91 -5.63 -10.63 -3.65
N PHE A 92 -5.02 -10.06 -2.63
CA PHE A 92 -5.73 -9.41 -1.54
C PHE A 92 -5.82 -7.94 -1.86
N TYR A 93 -7.02 -7.39 -1.84
CA TYR A 93 -7.29 -6.01 -2.24
C TYR A 93 -8.23 -5.35 -1.23
N THR A 94 -8.22 -4.03 -1.16
CA THR A 94 -9.18 -3.30 -0.35
C THR A 94 -10.46 -3.04 -1.14
N GLY A 95 -11.59 -3.51 -0.62
CA GLY A 95 -12.90 -3.01 -0.99
C GLY A 95 -13.24 -1.78 -0.16
N SER A 96 -13.74 -0.73 -0.81
CA SER A 96 -14.30 0.42 -0.11
C SER A 96 -15.79 0.58 -0.42
N ARG A 97 -16.54 0.91 0.63
CA ARG A 97 -17.96 1.25 0.55
C ARG A 97 -18.20 2.61 1.19
N PHE A 98 -18.40 3.62 0.36
CA PHE A 98 -18.76 4.96 0.82
C PHE A 98 -20.23 5.01 1.24
N LEU A 99 -20.50 5.67 2.37
CA LEU A 99 -21.83 5.64 2.99
C LEU A 99 -22.83 6.62 2.37
N SER A 100 -22.36 7.62 1.63
CA SER A 100 -23.23 8.52 0.85
C SER A 100 -22.47 9.11 -0.34
N PRO A 101 -23.16 9.65 -1.38
CA PRO A 101 -22.52 10.15 -2.60
C PRO A 101 -21.49 11.25 -2.40
N HIS A 102 -21.60 12.03 -1.33
CA HIS A 102 -20.75 13.22 -1.08
C HIS A 102 -19.93 13.13 0.21
N ALA A 103 -20.10 12.11 1.04
CA ALA A 103 -19.29 11.94 2.25
C ALA A 103 -18.02 11.16 1.94
N VAL A 104 -16.88 11.60 2.48
CA VAL A 104 -15.63 10.82 2.46
C VAL A 104 -15.71 9.57 3.35
N THR A 105 -16.68 9.51 4.26
CA THR A 105 -16.90 8.39 5.17
C THR A 105 -17.15 7.09 4.41
N ASN A 106 -16.32 6.10 4.71
CA ASN A 106 -16.33 4.81 4.07
C ASN A 106 -15.98 3.69 5.06
N VAL A 107 -16.40 2.47 4.70
CA VAL A 107 -15.96 1.24 5.37
C VAL A 107 -14.98 0.56 4.42
N GLU A 108 -13.79 0.25 4.93
CA GLU A 108 -12.75 -0.46 4.20
C GLU A 108 -12.72 -1.91 4.68
N THR A 109 -12.53 -2.84 3.75
CA THR A 109 -12.57 -4.26 4.06
C THR A 109 -11.72 -5.01 3.05
N VAL A 110 -10.99 -6.03 3.49
CA VAL A 110 -10.13 -6.79 2.58
C VAL A 110 -10.95 -7.85 1.84
N GLY A 111 -10.84 -7.85 0.51
CA GLY A 111 -11.32 -8.91 -0.38
C GLY A 111 -10.17 -9.78 -0.89
N ARG A 112 -10.53 -10.93 -1.46
CA ARG A 112 -9.61 -11.88 -2.09
C ARG A 112 -10.08 -12.21 -3.50
N ALA A 113 -9.16 -12.26 -4.47
CA ALA A 113 -9.41 -12.75 -5.81
C ALA A 113 -8.35 -13.78 -6.22
N LEU A 114 -8.75 -14.77 -7.02
CA LEU A 114 -7.90 -15.87 -7.46
C LEU A 114 -7.57 -15.77 -8.93
N SER A 115 -6.34 -16.13 -9.30
CA SER A 115 -5.90 -16.17 -10.69
C SER A 115 -4.93 -17.33 -10.94
N SER A 116 -5.00 -17.93 -12.12
CA SER A 116 -4.02 -18.90 -12.60
C SER A 116 -2.92 -18.27 -13.45
N ASP A 117 -3.11 -17.03 -13.92
CA ASP A 117 -2.31 -16.39 -14.99
C ASP A 117 -1.95 -14.93 -14.71
N LEU A 118 -2.26 -14.42 -13.50
CA LEU A 118 -2.09 -13.02 -13.07
C LEU A 118 -2.89 -11.98 -13.88
N SER A 119 -3.70 -12.40 -14.84
CA SER A 119 -4.41 -11.52 -15.78
C SER A 119 -5.92 -11.59 -15.59
N SER A 120 -6.46 -12.78 -15.36
CA SER A 120 -7.88 -13.02 -15.09
C SER A 120 -8.11 -13.32 -13.62
N TRP A 121 -9.05 -12.61 -12.98
CA TRP A 121 -9.28 -12.70 -11.53
C TRP A 121 -10.72 -13.09 -11.18
N ILE A 122 -10.86 -14.04 -10.27
CA ILE A 122 -12.15 -14.51 -9.74
C ILE A 122 -12.27 -14.08 -8.28
N LYS A 123 -13.13 -13.10 -8.00
CA LYS A 123 -13.41 -12.63 -6.64
C LYS A 123 -14.04 -13.73 -5.78
N GLN A 124 -13.59 -13.82 -4.55
CA GLN A 124 -14.17 -14.65 -3.51
C GLN A 124 -15.19 -13.84 -2.70
N THR A 125 -16.15 -14.53 -2.09
CA THR A 125 -17.31 -13.88 -1.44
C THR A 125 -17.10 -13.52 0.02
N ASP A 126 -16.06 -14.06 0.66
CA ASP A 126 -15.83 -13.90 2.10
C ASP A 126 -14.85 -12.77 2.37
N PRO A 127 -15.33 -11.58 2.79
CA PRO A 127 -14.47 -10.47 3.14
C PRO A 127 -13.82 -10.65 4.52
N ILE A 128 -12.70 -9.96 4.71
CA ILE A 128 -11.93 -9.95 5.96
C ILE A 128 -12.01 -8.54 6.54
N SER A 129 -12.81 -8.38 7.60
CA SER A 129 -13.08 -7.09 8.25
C SER A 129 -12.22 -6.87 9.50
N ALA A 130 -12.10 -5.60 9.91
CA ALA A 130 -11.53 -5.23 11.18
C ALA A 130 -12.29 -5.89 12.36
N ASP A 131 -11.55 -6.34 13.37
CA ASP A 131 -12.15 -6.82 14.62
C ASP A 131 -12.30 -5.65 15.61
N PRO A 132 -13.53 -5.25 16.01
CA PRO A 132 -13.77 -4.15 16.94
C PRO A 132 -13.24 -4.43 18.36
N ARG A 133 -12.75 -5.65 18.64
CA ARG A 133 -11.97 -5.91 19.85
C ARG A 133 -10.66 -5.09 19.84
N TRP A 134 -10.06 -4.91 18.67
CA TRP A 134 -8.69 -4.40 18.51
C TRP A 134 -8.61 -3.08 17.75
N TYR A 135 -9.41 -2.92 16.71
CA TYR A 135 -9.29 -1.84 15.75
C TYR A 135 -10.48 -0.90 15.81
N GLU A 136 -10.22 0.37 15.51
CA GLU A 136 -11.24 1.41 15.41
C GLU A 136 -12.22 1.08 14.28
N THR A 137 -13.50 1.24 14.56
CA THR A 137 -14.60 1.08 13.59
C THR A 137 -15.38 2.37 13.47
N LEU A 138 -16.27 2.47 12.47
CA LEU A 138 -17.13 3.67 12.34
C LEU A 138 -17.98 3.93 13.58
N THR A 139 -18.29 2.90 14.38
CA THR A 139 -19.07 3.04 15.61
C THR A 139 -18.35 3.80 16.72
N ASP A 140 -17.02 3.85 16.69
CA ASP A 140 -16.22 4.60 17.66
C ASP A 140 -16.31 6.13 17.40
N ALA A 141 -16.68 6.54 16.19
CA ALA A 141 -16.90 7.94 15.78
C ALA A 141 -15.71 8.89 16.04
N THR A 142 -14.48 8.38 16.02
CA THR A 142 -13.24 9.18 16.19
C THR A 142 -12.48 9.46 14.90
N TRP A 143 -12.86 8.80 13.80
CA TRP A 143 -12.29 8.97 12.48
C TRP A 143 -13.38 8.87 11.41
N HIS A 144 -13.08 9.31 10.20
CA HIS A 144 -14.04 9.31 9.11
C HIS A 144 -14.10 7.97 8.37
N GLU A 145 -13.15 7.08 8.57
CA GLU A 145 -13.05 5.76 7.92
C GLU A 145 -13.02 4.65 8.96
N GLU A 146 -13.57 3.49 8.63
CA GLU A 146 -13.22 2.24 9.30
C GLU A 146 -12.02 1.64 8.57
N THR A 147 -10.83 2.03 9.05
CA THR A 147 -9.57 1.78 8.38
C THR A 147 -9.14 0.32 8.50
N TRP A 148 -9.16 -0.39 7.38
CA TRP A 148 -8.76 -1.80 7.26
C TRP A 148 -8.36 -2.11 5.81
N ARG A 149 -7.22 -1.55 5.41
CA ARG A 149 -6.79 -1.51 4.00
C ARG A 149 -5.33 -1.88 3.77
N ASP A 150 -4.95 -1.87 2.50
CA ASP A 150 -3.59 -2.07 1.97
C ASP A 150 -2.95 -3.40 2.44
N PRO A 151 -3.62 -4.55 2.25
CA PRO A 151 -3.14 -5.82 2.76
C PRO A 151 -1.79 -6.20 2.13
N TRP A 152 -0.78 -6.44 2.97
CA TRP A 152 0.50 -7.03 2.59
C TRP A 152 0.63 -8.44 3.14
N ILE A 153 0.71 -9.43 2.24
CA ILE A 153 0.82 -10.84 2.62
C ILE A 153 2.28 -11.30 2.60
N HIS A 154 2.69 -11.97 3.68
CA HIS A 154 3.95 -12.69 3.72
C HIS A 154 3.80 -14.00 4.49
N ARG A 155 4.77 -14.90 4.29
CA ARG A 155 4.83 -16.18 4.99
C ARG A 155 6.04 -16.19 5.91
N ASP A 156 5.84 -16.63 7.14
CA ASP A 156 6.94 -16.76 8.09
C ASP A 156 7.69 -18.10 7.92
N ALA A 157 8.78 -18.27 8.66
CA ALA A 157 9.59 -19.48 8.63
C ALA A 157 8.87 -20.74 9.18
N THR A 158 7.75 -20.58 9.89
CA THR A 158 6.93 -21.70 10.37
C THR A 158 5.90 -22.16 9.34
N GLY A 159 5.73 -21.39 8.26
CA GLY A 159 4.74 -21.62 7.22
C GLY A 159 3.40 -20.93 7.47
N LEU A 160 3.29 -20.10 8.51
CA LEU A 160 2.09 -19.31 8.79
C LEU A 160 2.05 -18.11 7.84
N TRP A 161 0.86 -17.81 7.31
CA TRP A 161 0.62 -16.61 6.53
C TRP A 161 0.23 -15.46 7.44
N HIS A 162 0.76 -14.29 7.13
CA HIS A 162 0.54 -13.05 7.86
C HIS A 162 0.07 -11.99 6.88
N MET A 163 -0.95 -11.24 7.28
CA MET A 163 -1.45 -10.07 6.59
C MET A 163 -1.15 -8.85 7.46
N LEU A 164 -0.38 -7.91 6.92
CA LEU A 164 -0.16 -6.59 7.51
C LEU A 164 -1.12 -5.61 6.85
N LEU A 165 -1.70 -4.70 7.63
CA LEU A 165 -2.69 -3.76 7.13
C LEU A 165 -2.44 -2.35 7.63
N THR A 166 -2.92 -1.38 6.88
CA THR A 166 -3.23 -0.05 7.41
C THR A 166 -4.46 -0.16 8.28
N ALA A 167 -4.31 0.18 9.56
CA ALA A 167 -5.39 0.14 10.53
C ALA A 167 -5.26 1.28 11.54
N ARG A 168 -6.31 1.45 12.34
CA ARG A 168 -6.32 2.42 13.44
C ARG A 168 -6.62 1.74 14.77
N SER A 169 -5.93 2.18 15.82
CA SER A 169 -6.12 1.73 17.19
C SER A 169 -7.37 2.35 17.80
N ARG A 170 -8.12 1.57 18.57
CA ARG A 170 -9.27 2.05 19.35
C ARG A 170 -8.91 3.04 20.45
N SER A 171 -7.65 2.99 20.90
CA SER A 171 -7.10 3.88 21.92
C SER A 171 -5.98 4.74 21.34
N GLY A 172 -5.74 5.89 21.96
CA GLY A 172 -4.76 6.88 21.54
C GLY A 172 -5.30 8.30 21.63
N VAL A 173 -4.44 9.29 21.40
CA VAL A 173 -4.77 10.70 21.55
C VAL A 173 -5.08 11.31 20.18
N GLY A 174 -6.29 11.88 20.04
CA GLY A 174 -6.69 12.57 18.82
C GLY A 174 -6.52 11.72 17.56
N ARG A 175 -5.83 12.28 16.56
CA ARG A 175 -5.59 11.63 15.26
C ARG A 175 -4.50 10.55 15.29
N ASP A 176 -3.60 10.59 16.27
CA ASP A 176 -2.38 9.75 16.38
C ASP A 176 -2.69 8.31 16.82
N ARG A 177 -3.41 7.60 15.95
CA ARG A 177 -3.94 6.27 16.17
C ARG A 177 -3.58 5.29 15.07
N GLY A 178 -2.80 5.69 14.07
CA GLY A 178 -2.33 4.82 13.01
C GLY A 178 -1.49 3.67 13.57
N VAL A 179 -1.81 2.45 13.17
CA VAL A 179 -1.10 1.23 13.57
C VAL A 179 -0.97 0.27 12.39
N ILE A 180 0.00 -0.63 12.49
CA ILE A 180 0.09 -1.78 11.57
C ILE A 180 -0.88 -2.84 12.09
N GLY A 181 -1.98 -3.04 11.37
CA GLY A 181 -2.94 -4.11 11.59
C GLY A 181 -2.35 -5.47 11.25
N HIS A 182 -2.93 -6.52 11.82
CA HIS A 182 -2.42 -7.88 11.68
C HIS A 182 -3.53 -8.92 11.66
N ALA A 183 -3.43 -9.87 10.73
CA ALA A 183 -4.19 -11.12 10.73
C ALA A 183 -3.26 -12.29 10.34
N THR A 184 -3.64 -13.51 10.72
CA THR A 184 -2.91 -14.74 10.36
C THR A 184 -3.82 -15.78 9.72
N SER A 185 -3.25 -16.60 8.84
CA SER A 185 -3.95 -17.70 8.16
C SER A 185 -3.02 -18.89 7.96
N THR A 186 -3.57 -20.10 7.97
CA THR A 186 -2.82 -21.33 7.63
C THR A 186 -2.99 -21.73 6.16
N ASP A 187 -3.91 -21.10 5.42
CA ASP A 187 -4.38 -21.56 4.11
C ASP A 187 -4.65 -20.44 3.09
N LEU A 188 -4.36 -19.17 3.43
CA LEU A 188 -4.68 -17.95 2.66
C LEU A 188 -6.19 -17.68 2.48
N GLU A 189 -7.07 -18.50 3.05
CA GLU A 189 -8.51 -18.38 2.90
C GLU A 189 -9.15 -17.90 4.20
N GLN A 190 -8.90 -18.62 5.28
CA GLN A 190 -9.48 -18.32 6.58
C GLN A 190 -8.49 -17.50 7.40
N TRP A 191 -8.90 -16.27 7.73
CA TRP A 191 -8.05 -15.31 8.44
C TRP A 191 -8.54 -15.06 9.85
N THR A 192 -7.62 -15.11 10.81
CA THR A 192 -7.86 -14.73 12.20
C THR A 192 -7.23 -13.37 12.47
N THR A 193 -8.04 -12.37 12.77
CA THR A 193 -7.58 -11.05 13.16
C THR A 193 -6.81 -11.09 14.48
N GLN A 194 -5.63 -10.49 14.50
CA GLN A 194 -4.71 -10.42 15.64
C GLN A 194 -4.66 -8.99 16.22
N PRO A 195 -4.13 -8.80 17.44
CA PRO A 195 -3.82 -7.46 17.95
C PRO A 195 -2.86 -6.69 17.02
N PRO A 196 -2.88 -5.33 17.02
CA PRO A 196 -2.00 -4.53 16.17
C PRO A 196 -0.52 -4.82 16.43
N LEU A 197 0.30 -4.86 15.39
CA LEU A 197 1.74 -5.11 15.50
C LEU A 197 2.51 -3.91 16.04
N SER A 198 1.99 -2.68 15.90
CA SER A 198 2.58 -1.47 16.48
C SER A 198 1.66 -0.83 17.54
N GLN A 199 2.17 0.18 18.24
CA GLN A 199 1.40 0.99 19.18
C GLN A 199 0.99 2.32 18.51
N PRO A 200 -0.16 2.92 18.89
CA PRO A 200 -0.50 4.29 18.50
C PRO A 200 0.45 5.30 19.18
N GLY A 201 0.43 6.57 18.75
CA GLY A 201 1.29 7.61 19.33
C GLY A 201 2.67 7.71 18.67
N ALA A 202 2.82 7.19 17.45
CA ALA A 202 4.07 7.22 16.68
C ALA A 202 4.16 8.45 15.75
N GLY A 203 3.18 9.35 15.80
CA GLY A 203 3.09 10.54 14.96
C GLY A 203 2.43 10.29 13.60
N PHE A 204 1.58 9.26 13.50
CA PHE A 204 0.95 8.85 12.24
C PHE A 204 -0.56 8.66 12.45
N ALA A 205 -1.39 9.33 11.64
CA ALA A 205 -2.83 9.08 11.62
C ALA A 205 -3.17 7.74 10.94
N HIS A 206 -2.36 7.32 9.98
CA HIS A 206 -2.37 6.02 9.33
C HIS A 206 -0.96 5.62 8.88
N ILE A 207 -0.77 4.32 8.64
CA ILE A 207 0.47 3.71 8.17
C ILE A 207 0.10 2.94 6.91
N GLU A 208 0.25 3.59 5.75
CA GLU A 208 -0.27 3.14 4.46
C GLU A 208 0.69 2.28 3.67
N VAL A 209 0.16 1.46 2.76
CA VAL A 209 0.93 0.76 1.72
C VAL A 209 2.13 0.01 2.33
N VAL A 210 1.89 -0.75 3.40
CA VAL A 210 2.94 -1.49 4.11
C VAL A 210 3.60 -2.52 3.19
N GLN A 211 4.91 -2.71 3.32
CA GLN A 211 5.67 -3.78 2.69
C GLN A 211 6.76 -4.27 3.62
N LEU A 212 6.76 -5.57 3.96
CA LEU A 212 7.91 -6.24 4.55
C LEU A 212 8.80 -6.81 3.45
N VAL A 213 10.07 -6.43 3.42
CA VAL A 213 11.03 -6.85 2.40
C VAL A 213 12.44 -6.99 3.00
N THR A 214 13.24 -7.90 2.46
CA THR A 214 14.66 -8.07 2.84
C THR A 214 15.55 -7.56 1.72
N ILE A 215 16.23 -6.44 1.97
CA ILE A 215 17.14 -5.78 1.02
C ILE A 215 18.56 -6.05 1.49
N GLU A 216 19.41 -6.64 0.65
CA GLU A 216 20.81 -6.97 0.98
C GLU A 216 20.95 -7.70 2.34
N ASP A 217 20.16 -8.77 2.52
CA ASP A 217 20.08 -9.59 3.75
C ASP A 217 19.58 -8.85 5.01
N ARG A 218 19.05 -7.64 4.87
CA ARG A 218 18.53 -6.84 5.99
C ARG A 218 17.03 -6.59 5.83
N PRO A 219 16.20 -7.07 6.77
CA PRO A 219 14.76 -6.87 6.71
C PRO A 219 14.41 -5.41 7.04
N VAL A 220 13.42 -4.88 6.31
CA VAL A 220 12.89 -3.54 6.48
C VAL A 220 11.39 -3.55 6.21
N LEU A 221 10.66 -2.75 6.99
CA LEU A 221 9.26 -2.45 6.72
C LEU A 221 9.18 -1.07 6.07
N LEU A 222 8.67 -1.02 4.85
CA LEU A 222 8.33 0.22 4.15
C LEU A 222 6.85 0.53 4.34
N PHE A 223 6.51 1.81 4.42
CA PHE A 223 5.13 2.29 4.48
C PHE A 223 5.08 3.76 4.04
N SER A 224 3.87 4.31 3.88
CA SER A 224 3.66 5.71 3.49
C SER A 224 2.80 6.43 4.54
N CYS A 225 3.03 7.73 4.69
CA CYS A 225 2.14 8.65 5.39
C CYS A 225 2.37 10.05 4.83
N ASP A 226 1.32 10.68 4.33
CA ASP A 226 1.39 12.03 3.76
C ASP A 226 1.45 13.10 4.86
N THR A 227 1.86 14.32 4.48
CA THR A 227 2.04 15.44 5.42
C THR A 227 0.79 15.74 6.23
N ASP A 228 -0.40 15.75 5.62
CA ASP A 228 -1.65 16.12 6.32
C ASP A 228 -2.03 15.10 7.39
N HIS A 229 -1.48 13.89 7.30
CA HIS A 229 -1.74 12.78 8.21
C HIS A 229 -0.59 12.46 9.17
N LEU A 230 0.48 13.26 9.14
CA LEU A 230 1.41 13.33 10.25
C LEU A 230 0.75 14.01 11.46
N THR A 231 1.13 13.57 12.66
CA THR A 231 0.54 14.05 13.92
C THR A 231 1.59 14.23 15.01
N GLY A 232 1.20 14.88 16.11
CA GLY A 232 2.04 14.95 17.31
C GLY A 232 3.34 15.71 17.06
N ALA A 233 4.47 15.14 17.48
CA ALA A 233 5.78 15.77 17.30
C ALA A 233 6.16 15.94 15.82
N ARG A 234 5.79 14.99 14.95
CA ARG A 234 6.10 15.07 13.51
C ARG A 234 5.43 16.28 12.86
N GLU A 235 4.15 16.47 13.15
CA GLU A 235 3.38 17.65 12.71
C GLU A 235 3.93 18.94 13.33
N ALA A 236 4.21 18.95 14.64
CA ALA A 236 4.72 20.12 15.35
C ALA A 236 6.10 20.58 14.86
N ASP A 237 6.94 19.63 14.45
CA ASP A 237 8.29 19.87 13.93
C ASP A 237 8.29 20.20 12.42
N GLY A 238 7.12 20.21 11.77
CA GLY A 238 6.98 20.53 10.34
C GLY A 238 7.59 19.47 9.42
N VAL A 239 7.61 18.21 9.85
CA VAL A 239 8.05 17.09 9.03
C VAL A 239 7.12 16.92 7.84
N GLN A 240 7.68 16.68 6.66
CA GLN A 240 6.89 16.33 5.46
C GLN A 240 6.60 14.84 5.43
N GLY A 241 5.52 14.43 4.77
CA GLY A 241 5.17 13.05 4.50
C GLY A 241 6.01 12.41 3.39
N GLY A 242 5.55 11.26 2.92
CA GLY A 242 6.23 10.45 1.91
C GLY A 242 6.32 8.99 2.32
N ILE A 243 7.37 8.31 1.85
CA ILE A 243 7.67 6.92 2.15
C ILE A 243 8.63 6.87 3.34
N TRP A 244 8.40 5.91 4.23
CA TRP A 244 9.12 5.68 5.47
C TRP A 244 9.71 4.28 5.49
N ALA A 245 10.84 4.13 6.15
CA ALA A 245 11.52 2.86 6.37
C ALA A 245 11.72 2.60 7.87
N LEU A 246 11.33 1.41 8.31
CA LEU A 246 11.61 0.88 9.64
C LEU A 246 12.55 -0.33 9.49
N PRO A 247 13.86 -0.16 9.66
CA PRO A 247 14.80 -1.28 9.71
C PRO A 247 14.42 -2.26 10.82
N LEU A 248 14.55 -3.56 10.56
CA LEU A 248 14.20 -4.63 11.49
C LEU A 248 15.43 -5.48 11.81
N ASP A 249 15.47 -6.04 13.02
CA ASP A 249 16.50 -7.01 13.41
C ASP A 249 16.29 -8.39 12.77
N SER A 250 15.04 -8.70 12.42
CA SER A 250 14.63 -9.94 11.77
C SER A 250 13.31 -9.75 11.00
N ASP A 251 13.07 -10.57 10.00
CA ASP A 251 11.78 -10.69 9.29
C ASP A 251 10.66 -11.28 10.17
N SER A 252 11.02 -12.01 11.23
CA SER A 252 10.09 -12.39 12.31
C SER A 252 9.62 -11.14 13.07
N LEU A 253 8.44 -10.63 12.74
CA LEU A 253 7.86 -9.42 13.34
C LEU A 253 7.51 -9.64 14.83
N LYS A 254 8.37 -9.13 15.73
CA LYS A 254 8.12 -9.14 17.16
C LYS A 254 7.32 -7.90 17.57
N ARG A 255 6.13 -8.13 18.15
CA ARG A 255 5.28 -7.07 18.69
C ARG A 255 5.84 -6.53 20.02
N PRO A 256 5.83 -5.21 20.26
CA PRO A 256 5.43 -4.16 19.32
C PRO A 256 6.57 -3.77 18.36
N LEU A 257 6.22 -3.49 17.10
CA LEU A 257 7.09 -2.82 16.14
C LEU A 257 7.27 -1.35 16.56
N ALA A 258 8.51 -0.89 16.57
CA ALA A 258 8.89 0.45 17.00
C ALA A 258 8.69 1.50 15.87
N THR A 259 7.45 1.69 15.41
CA THR A 259 7.14 2.62 14.31
C THR A 259 7.54 4.07 14.58
N ALA A 260 7.67 4.48 15.85
CA ALA A 260 8.23 5.77 16.22
C ALA A 260 9.70 5.97 15.76
N SER A 261 10.44 4.88 15.56
CA SER A 261 11.82 4.88 15.05
C SER A 261 11.92 4.83 13.52
N ALA A 262 10.80 4.87 12.81
CA ALA A 262 10.81 4.91 11.35
C ALA A 262 11.47 6.21 10.85
N VAL A 263 12.28 6.05 9.81
CA VAL A 263 13.05 7.10 9.16
C VAL A 263 12.41 7.42 7.82
N GLN A 264 12.34 8.71 7.49
CA GLN A 264 11.81 9.16 6.21
C GLN A 264 12.77 8.76 5.07
N LEU A 265 12.24 8.11 4.04
CA LEU A 265 12.98 7.66 2.86
C LEU A 265 12.81 8.63 1.69
N THR A 266 11.60 9.18 1.53
CA THR A 266 11.24 10.18 0.50
C THR A 266 10.38 11.28 1.10
N HIS A 267 10.14 12.32 0.31
CA HIS A 267 9.19 13.39 0.63
C HIS A 267 7.86 13.19 -0.12
N ASP A 268 6.92 14.12 0.02
CA ASP A 268 5.56 14.03 -0.54
C ASP A 268 5.50 13.82 -2.06
N GLU A 269 6.58 14.14 -2.80
CA GLU A 269 6.62 13.91 -4.25
C GLU A 269 6.53 12.41 -4.59
N LEU A 270 6.95 11.52 -3.69
CA LEU A 270 6.92 10.08 -3.87
C LEU A 270 6.13 9.40 -2.75
N TYR A 271 5.06 8.71 -3.12
CA TYR A 271 4.15 8.02 -2.21
C TYR A 271 3.95 6.55 -2.62
N ALA A 272 3.29 5.77 -1.76
CA ALA A 272 2.88 4.39 -2.05
C ALA A 272 4.01 3.51 -2.65
N GLY A 273 5.20 3.58 -2.05
CA GLY A 273 6.41 2.96 -2.59
C GLY A 273 6.45 1.43 -2.47
N ARG A 274 7.08 0.79 -3.45
CA ARG A 274 7.39 -0.65 -3.45
C ARG A 274 8.86 -0.89 -3.78
N ALA A 275 9.56 -1.60 -2.91
CA ALA A 275 10.86 -2.16 -3.21
C ALA A 275 10.69 -3.40 -4.10
N VAL A 276 11.39 -3.42 -5.23
CA VAL A 276 11.35 -4.48 -6.24
C VAL A 276 12.77 -4.81 -6.66
N GLN A 277 13.04 -6.07 -6.99
CA GLN A 277 14.29 -6.46 -7.64
C GLN A 277 14.18 -6.39 -9.15
N THR A 278 15.20 -5.82 -9.79
CA THR A 278 15.38 -5.91 -11.24
C THR A 278 15.78 -7.34 -11.64
N ARG A 279 15.72 -7.65 -12.94
CA ARG A 279 16.26 -8.91 -13.48
C ARG A 279 17.77 -9.09 -13.28
N SER A 280 18.52 -8.00 -13.06
CA SER A 280 19.95 -8.03 -12.68
C SER A 280 20.18 -8.29 -11.18
N GLY A 281 19.12 -8.35 -10.36
CA GLY A 281 19.19 -8.56 -8.92
C GLY A 281 19.43 -7.29 -8.10
N GLU A 282 19.39 -6.11 -8.74
CA GLU A 282 19.53 -4.82 -8.06
C GLU A 282 18.20 -4.43 -7.41
N TRP A 283 18.27 -3.81 -6.24
CA TRP A 283 17.10 -3.29 -5.56
C TRP A 283 16.76 -1.88 -6.07
N VAL A 284 15.49 -1.69 -6.40
CA VAL A 284 14.94 -0.40 -6.81
C VAL A 284 13.66 -0.12 -6.03
N LEU A 285 13.38 1.16 -5.82
CA LEU A 285 12.09 1.67 -5.39
C LEU A 285 11.31 2.13 -6.63
N LEU A 286 10.12 1.57 -6.81
CA LEU A 286 9.07 2.20 -7.60
C LEU A 286 8.18 2.99 -6.64
N ALA A 287 7.66 4.13 -7.06
CA ALA A 287 6.76 4.95 -6.24
C ALA A 287 5.70 5.63 -7.11
N PHE A 288 4.55 5.94 -6.51
CA PHE A 288 3.59 6.86 -7.09
C PHE A 288 4.17 8.28 -7.04
N GLU A 289 4.29 8.94 -8.20
CA GLU A 289 4.66 10.36 -8.29
C GLU A 289 3.44 11.22 -7.93
N ASN A 290 3.40 11.72 -6.69
CA ASN A 290 2.20 12.24 -6.05
C ASN A 290 2.01 13.75 -6.24
N VAL A 291 3.01 14.55 -5.94
CA VAL A 291 2.97 16.00 -6.16
C VAL A 291 4.27 16.51 -6.79
N ASP A 292 4.18 17.59 -7.55
CA ASP A 292 5.36 18.33 -7.97
C ASP A 292 5.91 19.22 -6.84
N ARG A 293 6.98 19.95 -7.13
CA ARG A 293 7.63 20.85 -6.16
C ARG A 293 6.75 22.02 -5.71
N ASP A 294 5.72 22.34 -6.48
CA ASP A 294 4.76 23.40 -6.17
C ASP A 294 3.53 22.83 -5.42
N GLY A 295 3.51 21.52 -5.13
CA GLY A 295 2.41 20.82 -4.46
C GLY A 295 1.26 20.46 -5.40
N THR A 296 1.44 20.55 -6.72
CA THR A 296 0.41 20.19 -7.69
C THR A 296 0.37 18.68 -7.86
N PHE A 297 -0.82 18.10 -7.79
CA PHE A 297 -1.03 16.67 -8.00
C PHE A 297 -0.48 16.19 -9.36
N ILE A 298 0.44 15.23 -9.31
CA ILE A 298 0.93 14.44 -10.44
C ILE A 298 0.17 13.10 -10.45
N SER A 299 0.37 12.31 -11.49
CA SER A 299 -0.17 10.98 -11.58
C SER A 299 0.70 10.08 -12.46
N GLY A 300 1.19 8.98 -11.89
CA GLY A 300 2.07 8.04 -12.57
C GLY A 300 2.96 7.26 -11.62
N ILE A 301 3.61 6.23 -12.15
CA ILE A 301 4.63 5.47 -11.43
C ILE A 301 6.01 5.95 -11.87
N SER A 302 6.88 6.14 -10.89
CA SER A 302 8.25 6.63 -11.09
C SER A 302 9.05 5.71 -11.99
N ASP A 303 10.17 6.23 -12.50
CA ASP A 303 11.23 5.32 -12.97
C ASP A 303 11.78 4.51 -11.79
N PRO A 304 12.40 3.34 -12.03
CA PRO A 304 13.11 2.60 -10.99
C PRO A 304 14.19 3.47 -10.35
N LEU A 305 14.04 3.75 -9.05
CA LEU A 305 15.01 4.53 -8.28
C LEU A 305 15.93 3.57 -7.51
N PRO A 306 17.26 3.61 -7.69
CA PRO A 306 18.16 2.71 -6.96
C PRO A 306 17.95 2.80 -5.45
N LEU A 307 17.81 1.64 -4.80
CA LEU A 307 17.50 1.49 -3.39
C LEU A 307 18.57 0.64 -2.73
N SER A 308 19.29 1.19 -1.74
CA SER A 308 20.40 0.50 -1.08
C SER A 308 20.62 0.98 0.34
N TRP A 309 21.26 0.16 1.17
CA TRP A 309 21.69 0.58 2.50
C TRP A 309 22.93 1.47 2.41
N ALA A 310 22.87 2.62 3.09
CA ALA A 310 24.02 3.47 3.32
C ALA A 310 24.94 2.88 4.39
N THR A 311 26.18 3.36 4.43
CA THR A 311 27.21 2.90 5.39
C THR A 311 26.86 3.19 6.85
N ASP A 312 25.98 4.16 7.11
CA ASP A 312 25.48 4.49 8.45
C ASP A 312 24.30 3.60 8.89
N GLY A 313 23.89 2.65 8.05
CA GLY A 313 22.81 1.71 8.32
C GLY A 313 21.41 2.20 7.92
N SER A 314 21.27 3.42 7.39
CA SER A 314 20.00 3.93 6.85
C SER A 314 19.71 3.37 5.45
N LEU A 315 18.43 3.19 5.12
CA LEU A 315 18.02 2.86 3.75
C LEU A 315 17.93 4.14 2.94
N SER A 316 18.42 4.13 1.69
CA SER A 316 18.53 5.32 0.87
C SER A 316 18.02 5.08 -0.56
N VAL A 317 17.38 6.09 -1.13
CA VAL A 317 16.92 6.11 -2.54
C VAL A 317 17.75 7.13 -3.31
N SER A 318 18.33 6.71 -4.44
CA SER A 318 19.07 7.60 -5.32
C SER A 318 18.14 8.29 -6.32
N ILE A 319 17.68 9.49 -5.97
CA ILE A 319 16.92 10.34 -6.89
C ILE A 319 17.91 11.06 -7.80
N ALA A 320 18.05 10.60 -9.04
CA ALA A 320 18.83 11.31 -10.04
C ALA A 320 18.21 12.69 -10.26
N ARG A 321 18.89 13.76 -9.83
CA ARG A 321 18.45 15.13 -10.15
C ARG A 321 18.41 15.26 -11.66
N ALA A 322 17.23 15.50 -12.23
CA ALA A 322 17.10 15.83 -13.64
C ALA A 322 18.12 16.92 -13.98
N LYS A 323 18.96 16.67 -15.00
CA LYS A 323 19.80 17.72 -15.57
C LYS A 323 18.85 18.84 -16.01
N VAL A 324 18.88 19.96 -15.32
CA VAL A 324 18.30 21.20 -15.80
C VAL A 324 19.02 21.49 -17.12
N SER A 325 18.36 21.22 -18.24
CA SER A 325 18.82 21.72 -19.54
C SER A 325 18.73 23.25 -19.44
N ALA A 326 19.90 23.89 -19.48
CA ALA A 326 20.05 25.33 -19.61
C ALA A 326 19.53 25.82 -20.96
#